data_AF-A0A101M7J2-F1
#
_entry.id   AF-A0A101M7J2-F1
#
_cell.length_a   1.000
_cell.length_b   1.000
_cell.length_c   1.000
_cell.angle_alpha   90.00
_cell.angle_beta   90.00
_cell.angle_gamma   90.00
#
_symmetry.space_group_name_H-M   'P 1'
#
loop_
_entity.id
_entity.type
_entity.pdbx_description
1 polymer ?
#
loop_
_entity_poly.entity_id
_entity_poly.type
_entity_poly.pdbx_seq_one_letter_code
_entity_poly.pdbx_strand_id
1 'polypeptide(L)'
;MITTKLTHNAAQRINAFEIPRVQVLLMAVKDNFKPEGSGTYVNLQRRYMALTRDKSGSTQALGAEIRKIHAEKLLLDPDCVTSEIERTFFFVHALGPEYESFRDHIFRQMDLVNERDANGNITKAAPTFDYIENKAIEEEHRKGQLGKQAMETQALPALALVRGPGDKKPQLDRIDMKISSRLIGSVDISFCTPYSPTRGPRVQKLMSSHYKA
;
A
#
# COMPACT_ATOMS: atom_id res chain seq x y z
N MET A 1 18.50 -7.88 15.15
CA MET A 1 19.81 -7.85 15.83
C MET A 1 20.12 -6.39 16.13
N ILE A 2 20.14 -5.97 17.39
CA ILE A 2 20.45 -4.58 17.75
C ILE A 2 21.98 -4.47 17.73
N THR A 3 22.53 -3.92 16.65
CA THR A 3 23.97 -3.70 16.51
C THR A 3 24.33 -2.30 17.00
N THR A 4 24.07 -2.01 18.28
CA THR A 4 24.55 -0.78 18.90
C THR A 4 25.99 -1.02 19.37
N LYS A 5 26.97 -0.39 18.72
CA LYS A 5 28.36 -0.42 19.18
C LYS A 5 28.43 0.31 20.52
N LEU A 6 28.57 -0.46 21.60
CA LEU A 6 28.90 0.06 22.92
C LEU A 6 30.21 0.85 22.85
N THR A 7 30.25 2.01 23.48
CA THR A 7 31.48 2.80 23.60
C THR A 7 32.53 1.99 24.36
N HIS A 8 33.82 2.21 24.06
CA HIS A 8 34.92 1.44 24.66
C HIS A 8 34.87 1.40 26.20
N ASN A 9 34.48 2.51 26.82
CA ASN A 9 34.31 2.62 28.28
C ASN A 9 33.12 1.80 28.80
N ALA A 10 31.99 1.78 28.09
CA ALA A 10 30.83 0.99 28.49
C ALA A 10 31.07 -0.52 28.30
N ALA A 11 31.77 -0.91 27.23
CA ALA A 11 32.15 -2.31 26.99
C ALA A 11 33.10 -2.88 28.06
N GLN A 12 33.98 -2.05 28.65
CA GLN A 12 34.86 -2.46 29.76
C GLN A 12 34.14 -2.56 31.11
N ARG A 13 33.03 -1.83 31.28
CA ARG A 13 32.25 -1.80 32.54
C ARG A 13 31.18 -2.89 32.63
N ILE A 14 30.73 -3.41 31.50
CA ILE A 14 29.78 -4.51 31.45
C ILE A 14 30.56 -5.80 31.66
N ASN A 15 30.30 -6.49 32.77
CA ASN A 15 30.91 -7.78 33.01
C ASN A 15 30.37 -8.78 31.98
N ALA A 16 31.25 -9.50 31.27
CA ALA A 16 30.85 -10.48 30.25
C ALA A 16 29.90 -11.56 30.82
N PHE A 17 29.94 -11.82 32.13
CA PHE A 17 29.00 -12.71 32.83
C PHE A 17 27.59 -12.14 33.03
N GLU A 18 27.42 -10.81 32.99
CA GLU A 18 26.12 -10.14 33.10
C GLU A 18 25.37 -10.13 31.77
N ILE A 19 26.08 -10.17 30.64
CA ILE A 19 25.49 -10.16 29.29
C ILE A 19 24.53 -11.34 29.08
N PRO A 20 24.90 -12.61 29.35
CA PRO A 20 23.99 -13.75 29.23
C PRO A 20 22.75 -13.62 30.13
N ARG A 21 22.91 -13.11 31.36
CA ARG A 21 21.79 -12.94 32.29
C ARG A 21 20.79 -11.90 31.79
N VAL A 22 21.29 -10.74 31.34
CA VAL A 22 20.45 -9.69 30.76
C VAL A 22 19.77 -10.18 29.48
N GLN A 23 20.47 -10.96 28.64
CA GLN A 23 19.90 -11.53 27.42
C GLN A 23 18.75 -12.50 27.72
N VAL A 24 18.89 -13.39 28.71
CA VAL A 24 17.83 -14.30 29.15
C VAL A 24 16.61 -13.52 29.67
N LEU A 25 16.83 -12.47 30.46
CA LEU A 25 15.75 -11.62 30.96
C LEU A 25 15.03 -10.89 29.82
N LEU A 26 15.76 -10.33 28.86
CA LEU A 26 15.17 -9.67 27.70
C LEU A 26 14.37 -10.64 26.82
N MET A 27 14.86 -11.87 26.64
CA MET A 27 14.10 -12.91 25.94
C MET A 27 12.83 -13.28 26.69
N ALA A 28 12.91 -13.50 28.01
CA ALA A 28 11.73 -13.78 28.83
C ALA A 28 10.70 -12.65 28.74
N VAL A 29 11.11 -11.39 28.82
CA VAL A 29 10.20 -10.24 28.62
C VAL A 29 9.59 -10.29 27.22
N LYS A 30 10.39 -10.48 26.17
CA LYS A 30 9.87 -10.54 24.80
C LYS A 30 8.84 -11.66 24.63
N ASP A 31 9.10 -12.85 25.16
CA ASP A 31 8.24 -14.01 24.99
C ASP A 31 6.93 -13.89 25.79
N ASN A 32 6.94 -13.19 26.93
CA ASN A 32 5.74 -12.98 27.76
C ASN A 32 4.88 -11.79 27.30
N PHE A 33 5.49 -10.79 26.65
CA PHE A 33 4.80 -9.55 26.24
C PHE A 33 4.61 -9.43 24.73
N LYS A 34 4.95 -10.44 23.94
CA LYS A 34 4.65 -10.43 22.50
C LYS A 34 3.13 -10.36 22.29
N PRO A 35 2.64 -9.53 21.36
CA PRO A 35 1.24 -9.52 21.01
C PRO A 35 0.89 -10.87 20.36
N GLU A 36 -0.10 -11.56 20.91
CA GLU A 36 -0.58 -12.83 20.38
C GLU A 36 -2.07 -12.76 20.03
N GLY A 37 -2.52 -13.74 19.25
CA GLY A 37 -3.93 -14.03 19.05
C GLY A 37 -4.59 -13.32 17.86
N SER A 38 -5.74 -13.87 17.49
CA SER A 38 -6.53 -13.44 16.33
C SER A 38 -7.07 -12.02 16.46
N GLY A 39 -7.36 -11.54 17.68
CA GLY A 39 -7.88 -10.18 17.91
C GLY A 39 -6.93 -9.08 17.43
N THR A 40 -5.64 -9.21 17.76
CA THR A 40 -4.61 -8.25 17.33
C THR A 40 -4.44 -8.30 15.82
N TYR A 41 -4.37 -9.50 15.23
CA TYR A 41 -4.29 -9.67 13.77
C TYR A 41 -5.50 -9.03 13.06
N VAL A 42 -6.73 -9.30 13.52
CA VAL A 42 -7.96 -8.74 12.93
C VAL A 42 -7.94 -7.21 13.00
N ASN A 43 -7.45 -6.62 14.10
CA ASN A 43 -7.31 -5.17 14.22
C ASN A 43 -6.26 -4.61 13.24
N LEU A 44 -5.13 -5.27 13.06
CA LEU A 44 -4.13 -4.89 12.05
C LEU A 44 -4.69 -4.99 10.63
N GLN A 45 -5.40 -6.07 10.32
CA GLN A 45 -6.03 -6.27 9.02
C GLN A 45 -7.09 -5.19 8.74
N ARG A 46 -7.91 -4.84 9.74
CA ARG A 46 -8.89 -3.75 9.63
C ARG A 46 -8.21 -2.41 9.38
N ARG A 47 -7.15 -2.09 10.13
CA ARG A 47 -6.35 -0.87 9.92
C ARG A 47 -5.79 -0.82 8.51
N TYR A 48 -5.19 -1.93 8.06
CA TYR A 48 -4.60 -2.06 6.74
C TYR A 48 -5.63 -1.76 5.64
N MET A 49 -6.78 -2.45 5.66
CA MET A 49 -7.83 -2.30 4.65
C MET A 49 -8.53 -0.93 4.68
N ALA A 50 -8.38 -0.17 5.77
CA ALA A 50 -8.93 1.16 5.90
C ALA A 50 -7.98 2.28 5.44
N LEU A 51 -6.72 1.96 5.12
CA LEU A 51 -5.72 2.92 4.66
C LEU A 51 -6.10 3.51 3.30
N THR A 52 -5.97 4.83 3.18
CA THR A 52 -6.06 5.57 1.93
C THR A 52 -5.06 6.71 1.97
N ARG A 53 -4.61 7.18 0.80
CA ARG A 53 -3.69 8.32 0.68
C ARG A 53 -4.26 9.56 1.35
N ASP A 54 -5.57 9.80 1.21
CA ASP A 54 -6.27 10.91 1.86
C ASP A 54 -6.18 10.86 3.40
N LYS A 55 -6.40 9.68 4.00
CA LYS A 55 -6.30 9.53 5.46
C LYS A 55 -4.87 9.66 5.95
N SER A 56 -3.89 9.26 5.15
CA SER A 56 -2.47 9.36 5.48
C SER A 56 -1.89 10.75 5.21
N GLY A 57 -2.55 11.59 4.41
CA GLY A 57 -2.15 12.97 4.11
C GLY A 57 -1.14 13.13 2.98
N SER A 58 -0.31 12.11 2.72
CA SER A 58 0.62 12.06 1.59
C SER A 58 0.88 10.64 1.11
N THR A 59 1.42 10.53 -0.10
CA THR A 59 1.82 9.25 -0.68
C THR A 59 2.89 8.55 0.17
N GLN A 60 3.89 9.31 0.64
CA GLN A 60 4.95 8.79 1.50
C GLN A 60 4.42 8.32 2.86
N ALA A 61 3.47 9.05 3.45
CA ALA A 61 2.86 8.67 4.72
C ALA A 61 2.04 7.38 4.59
N LEU A 62 1.33 7.20 3.47
CA LEU A 62 0.63 5.95 3.16
C LEU A 62 1.58 4.76 3.09
N GLY A 63 2.67 4.87 2.34
CA GLY A 63 3.66 3.80 2.23
C GLY A 63 4.35 3.48 3.56
N ALA A 64 4.59 4.50 4.39
CA ALA A 64 5.10 4.32 5.74
C ALA A 64 4.13 3.53 6.65
N GLU A 65 2.83 3.84 6.63
CA GLU A 65 1.82 3.10 7.41
C GLU A 65 1.66 1.65 6.91
N ILE A 66 1.75 1.41 5.60
CA ILE A 66 1.76 0.04 5.03
C ILE A 66 2.94 -0.78 5.55
N ARG A 67 4.16 -0.22 5.50
CA ARG A 67 5.37 -0.88 6.04
C ARG A 67 5.26 -1.16 7.54
N LYS A 68 4.74 -0.18 8.28
CA LYS A 68 4.53 -0.30 9.73
C LYS A 68 3.57 -1.44 10.06
N ILE A 69 2.41 -1.52 9.41
CA ILE A 69 1.47 -2.62 9.64
C ILE A 69 2.06 -3.97 9.22
N HIS A 70 2.80 -4.02 8.10
CA HIS A 70 3.48 -5.26 7.70
C HIS A 70 4.49 -5.71 8.76
N ALA A 71 5.31 -4.81 9.30
CA ALA A 71 6.22 -5.12 10.40
C ALA A 71 5.48 -5.57 11.67
N GLU A 72 4.37 -4.91 12.03
CA GLU A 72 3.53 -5.30 13.17
C GLU A 72 2.93 -6.72 12.98
N LYS A 73 2.54 -7.09 11.75
CA LYS A 73 2.07 -8.46 11.43
C LYS A 73 3.18 -9.50 11.61
N LEU A 74 4.39 -9.21 11.14
CA LEU A 74 5.54 -10.11 11.29
C LEU A 74 6.00 -10.27 12.75
N LEU A 75 5.73 -9.27 13.60
CA LEU A 75 5.97 -9.37 15.05
C LEU A 75 4.95 -10.27 15.76
N LEU A 76 3.72 -10.34 15.24
CA LEU A 76 2.67 -11.25 15.71
C LEU A 76 2.99 -12.69 15.35
N ASP A 77 3.27 -12.93 14.07
CA ASP A 77 3.62 -14.25 13.55
C ASP A 77 4.51 -14.10 12.29
N PRO A 78 5.69 -14.73 12.24
CA PRO A 78 6.56 -14.69 11.06
C PRO A 78 5.89 -15.18 9.77
N ASP A 79 4.89 -16.05 9.85
CA ASP A 79 4.16 -16.59 8.71
C ASP A 79 3.08 -15.63 8.20
N CYS A 80 2.77 -14.55 8.93
CA CYS A 80 1.87 -13.48 8.48
C CYS A 80 2.52 -12.52 7.46
N VAL A 81 3.29 -13.08 6.52
CA VAL A 81 3.95 -12.32 5.45
C VAL A 81 2.91 -11.91 4.40
N THR A 82 2.65 -10.61 4.28
CA THR A 82 1.98 -10.06 3.10
C THR A 82 2.99 -9.99 1.96
N SER A 83 2.66 -10.57 0.80
CA SER A 83 3.57 -10.58 -0.36
C SER A 83 3.87 -9.15 -0.87
N GLU A 84 5.01 -8.96 -1.53
CA GLU A 84 5.36 -7.66 -2.10
C GLU A 84 4.35 -7.18 -3.15
N ILE A 85 3.91 -8.08 -4.03
CA ILE A 85 2.90 -7.78 -5.04
C ILE A 85 1.57 -7.35 -4.42
N GLU A 86 1.13 -8.02 -3.35
CA GLU A 86 -0.10 -7.66 -2.65
C GLU A 86 0.00 -6.27 -2.00
N ARG A 87 1.14 -5.95 -1.35
CA ARG A 87 1.36 -4.62 -0.78
C ARG A 87 1.39 -3.54 -1.87
N THR A 88 2.04 -3.80 -2.99
CA THR A 88 2.11 -2.88 -4.14
C THR A 88 0.72 -2.65 -4.74
N PHE A 89 -0.04 -3.71 -4.98
CA PHE A 89 -1.40 -3.62 -5.51
C PHE A 89 -2.29 -2.82 -4.57
N PHE A 90 -2.28 -3.14 -3.28
CA PHE A 90 -3.03 -2.40 -2.28
C PHE A 90 -2.63 -0.91 -2.26
N PHE A 91 -1.34 -0.60 -2.22
CA PHE A 91 -0.84 0.77 -2.21
C PHE A 91 -1.34 1.57 -3.42
N VAL A 92 -1.15 1.06 -4.63
CA VAL A 92 -1.57 1.73 -5.88
C VAL A 92 -3.08 1.97 -5.89
N HIS A 93 -3.88 1.06 -5.32
CA HIS A 93 -5.31 1.26 -5.17
C HIS A 93 -5.67 2.29 -4.09
N ALA A 94 -4.99 2.23 -2.94
CA ALA A 94 -5.17 3.14 -1.82
C ALA A 94 -4.75 4.58 -2.12
N LEU A 95 -4.00 4.81 -3.21
CA LEU A 95 -3.69 6.15 -3.72
C LEU A 95 -4.94 6.95 -4.10
N GLY A 96 -6.05 6.30 -4.48
CA GLY A 96 -7.28 7.00 -4.83
C GLY A 96 -7.50 7.18 -6.35
N PRO A 97 -8.66 7.73 -6.75
CA PRO A 97 -9.03 7.91 -8.15
C PRO A 97 -8.15 8.94 -8.89
N GLU A 98 -7.59 9.91 -8.20
CA GLU A 98 -6.72 10.95 -8.76
C GLU A 98 -5.38 10.41 -9.30
N TYR A 99 -5.02 9.16 -8.92
CA TYR A 99 -3.87 8.41 -9.43
C TYR A 99 -4.25 7.36 -10.47
N GLU A 100 -5.45 7.39 -11.06
CA GLU A 100 -5.90 6.39 -12.06
C GLU A 100 -4.93 6.25 -13.23
N SER A 101 -4.51 7.35 -13.87
CA SER A 101 -3.55 7.28 -14.99
C SER A 101 -2.19 6.71 -14.57
N PHE A 102 -1.74 7.00 -13.34
CA PHE A 102 -0.51 6.45 -12.79
C PHE A 102 -0.64 4.94 -12.57
N ARG A 103 -1.74 4.51 -11.95
CA ARG A 103 -2.08 3.09 -11.73
C ARG A 103 -2.10 2.32 -13.05
N ASP A 104 -2.78 2.86 -14.06
CA ASP A 104 -2.85 2.26 -15.39
C ASP A 104 -1.47 2.15 -16.03
N HIS A 105 -0.63 3.19 -15.90
CA HIS A 105 0.73 3.17 -16.40
C HIS A 105 1.55 2.06 -15.72
N ILE A 106 1.50 1.95 -14.39
CA ILE A 106 2.20 0.90 -13.64
C ILE A 106 1.78 -0.49 -14.12
N PHE A 107 0.48 -0.78 -14.18
CA PHE A 107 0.01 -2.12 -14.55
C PHE A 107 0.20 -2.47 -16.03
N ARG A 108 0.34 -1.47 -16.93
CA ARG A 108 0.61 -1.72 -18.35
C ARG A 108 2.09 -1.80 -18.69
N GLN A 109 2.95 -1.11 -17.94
CA GLN A 109 4.37 -0.96 -18.28
C GLN A 109 5.29 -1.79 -17.39
N MET A 110 4.81 -2.23 -16.24
CA MET A 110 5.63 -2.96 -15.27
C MET A 110 5.08 -4.36 -15.06
N ASP A 111 5.94 -5.35 -15.19
CA ASP A 111 5.65 -6.70 -14.70
C ASP A 111 5.86 -6.72 -13.20
N LEU A 112 4.79 -6.92 -12.43
CA LEU A 112 4.81 -6.98 -10.97
C LEU A 112 5.16 -8.37 -10.44
N VAL A 113 5.44 -9.32 -11.33
CA VAL A 113 5.88 -10.67 -11.02
C VAL A 113 7.30 -10.87 -11.55
N ASN A 114 8.09 -11.68 -10.84
CA ASN A 114 9.42 -12.06 -11.31
C ASN A 114 9.29 -12.93 -12.57
N GLU A 115 10.03 -12.59 -13.62
CA GLU A 115 10.22 -13.49 -14.76
C GLU A 115 11.21 -14.60 -14.34
N ARG A 116 10.94 -15.82 -14.77
CA ARG A 116 11.74 -17.00 -14.42
C ARG A 116 12.10 -17.84 -15.63
N ASP A 117 13.26 -18.46 -15.60
CA ASP A 117 13.65 -19.48 -16.57
C ASP A 117 12.94 -20.83 -16.32
N ALA A 118 13.20 -21.81 -17.20
CA ALA A 118 12.64 -23.16 -17.07
C ALA A 118 13.05 -23.89 -15.78
N ASN A 119 14.12 -23.46 -15.11
CA ASN A 119 14.61 -24.03 -13.86
C ASN A 119 14.04 -23.31 -12.63
N GLY A 120 13.22 -22.28 -12.82
CA GLY A 120 12.64 -21.46 -11.77
C GLY A 120 13.56 -20.36 -11.23
N ASN A 121 14.72 -20.12 -11.83
CA ASN A 121 15.60 -19.03 -11.45
C ASN A 121 15.04 -17.70 -11.95
N ILE A 122 15.18 -16.64 -11.15
CA ILE A 122 14.72 -15.30 -11.52
C ILE A 122 15.65 -14.75 -12.62
N THR A 123 15.10 -14.52 -13.81
CA THR A 123 15.81 -13.89 -14.94
C THR A 123 15.62 -12.38 -14.95
N LYS A 124 14.49 -11.90 -14.41
CA LYS A 124 14.21 -10.48 -14.22
C LYS A 124 13.35 -10.29 -12.98
N ALA A 125 13.83 -9.44 -12.07
CA ALA A 125 13.11 -9.13 -10.85
C ALA A 125 11.96 -8.16 -11.12
N ALA A 126 10.83 -8.40 -10.44
CA ALA A 126 9.75 -7.45 -10.32
C ALA A 126 10.25 -6.17 -9.63
N PRO A 127 9.63 -5.01 -9.91
CA PRO A 127 9.91 -3.79 -9.18
C PRO A 127 9.49 -3.95 -7.71
N THR A 128 10.32 -3.42 -6.82
CA THR A 128 10.07 -3.48 -5.38
C THR A 128 8.97 -2.49 -4.98
N PHE A 129 8.39 -2.72 -3.80
CA PHE A 129 7.42 -1.79 -3.22
C PHE A 129 7.97 -0.36 -3.14
N ASP A 130 9.21 -0.20 -2.65
CA ASP A 130 9.84 1.10 -2.49
C ASP A 130 10.08 1.80 -3.84
N TYR A 131 10.36 1.04 -4.90
CA TYR A 131 10.47 1.61 -6.25
C TYR A 131 9.13 2.23 -6.70
N ILE A 132 8.03 1.50 -6.52
CA ILE A 132 6.69 1.98 -6.92
C ILE A 132 6.25 3.16 -6.06
N GLU A 133 6.54 3.13 -4.75
CA GLU A 133 6.28 4.25 -3.85
C GLU A 133 7.02 5.51 -4.30
N ASN A 134 8.32 5.40 -4.62
CA ASN A 134 9.09 6.54 -5.12
C ASN A 134 8.50 7.13 -6.41
N LYS A 135 8.00 6.28 -7.32
CA LYS A 135 7.29 6.74 -8.53
C LYS A 135 5.98 7.44 -8.22
N ALA A 136 5.23 6.99 -7.22
CA ALA A 136 4.02 7.68 -6.77
C ALA A 136 4.35 9.02 -6.08
N ILE A 137 5.47 9.11 -5.35
CA ILE A 137 5.94 10.38 -4.75
C ILE A 137 6.33 11.38 -5.85
N GLU A 138 7.06 10.93 -6.88
CA GLU A 138 7.34 11.75 -8.08
C GLU A 138 6.05 12.26 -8.75
N GLU A 139 5.02 11.41 -8.86
CA GLU A 139 3.69 11.76 -9.36
C GLU A 139 3.00 12.83 -8.51
N GLU A 140 3.01 12.67 -7.19
CA GLU A 140 2.44 13.63 -6.24
C GLU A 140 3.10 15.01 -6.38
N HIS A 141 4.43 15.05 -6.49
CA HIS A 141 5.17 16.29 -6.73
C HIS A 141 4.82 16.94 -8.06
N ARG A 142 4.69 16.15 -9.15
CA ARG A 142 4.34 16.67 -10.48
C ARG A 142 2.94 17.28 -10.48
N LYS A 143 1.96 16.60 -9.87
CA LYS A 143 0.60 17.13 -9.70
C LYS A 143 0.58 18.40 -8.85
N GLY A 144 1.38 18.46 -7.78
CA GLY A 144 1.51 19.65 -6.94
C GLY A 144 2.08 20.87 -7.67
N GLN A 145 3.00 20.68 -8.61
CA GLN A 145 3.54 21.76 -9.45
C GLN A 145 2.50 22.25 -10.48
N LEU A 146 1.80 21.33 -11.14
CA LEU A 146 0.75 21.67 -12.10
C LEU A 146 -0.40 22.44 -11.44
N GLY A 147 -0.79 22.06 -10.22
CA GLY A 147 -1.80 22.79 -9.45
C GLY A 147 -1.40 24.23 -9.14
N LYS A 148 -0.11 24.48 -8.84
CA LYS A 148 0.42 25.83 -8.60
C LYS A 148 0.48 26.64 -9.89
N GLN A 149 0.91 26.05 -11.00
CA GLN A 149 0.94 26.73 -12.31
C GLN A 149 -0.46 27.10 -12.81
N ALA A 150 -1.47 26.25 -12.59
CA ALA A 150 -2.85 26.56 -12.92
C ALA A 150 -3.38 27.75 -12.09
N MET A 151 -3.01 27.81 -10.82
CA MET A 151 -3.39 28.90 -9.91
C MET A 151 -2.64 30.20 -10.22
N GLU A 152 -1.37 30.15 -10.61
CA GLU A 152 -0.59 31.31 -11.09
C GLU A 152 -1.08 31.84 -12.43
N THR A 153 -1.50 30.95 -13.35
CA THR A 153 -2.06 31.34 -14.65
C THR A 153 -3.44 32.03 -14.50
N GLN A 154 -4.24 31.62 -13.50
CA GLN A 154 -5.49 32.29 -13.14
C GLN A 154 -5.28 33.57 -12.31
N ALA A 155 -4.09 33.80 -11.77
CA ALA A 155 -3.72 34.99 -11.00
C ALA A 155 -3.03 36.09 -11.82
N LEU A 156 -2.85 35.90 -13.14
CA LEU A 156 -2.41 36.98 -14.02
C LEU A 156 -3.45 38.13 -13.98
N PRO A 157 -3.06 39.37 -13.63
CA PRO A 157 -4.01 40.44 -13.49
C PRO A 157 -4.63 40.77 -14.84
N ALA A 158 -5.96 40.73 -14.88
CA ALA A 158 -6.75 41.32 -15.94
C ALA A 158 -6.52 42.84 -15.96
N LEU A 159 -5.42 43.27 -16.57
CA LEU A 159 -5.18 44.67 -16.90
C LEU A 159 -5.14 44.85 -18.41
N ALA A 160 -6.15 45.58 -18.85
CA ALA A 160 -6.32 46.27 -20.12
C ALA A 160 -6.72 45.45 -21.37
N LEU A 161 -8.03 45.36 -21.59
CA LEU A 161 -8.59 45.93 -22.83
C LEU A 161 -10.01 46.46 -22.60
N VAL A 162 -10.13 47.73 -22.21
CA VAL A 162 -11.38 48.48 -22.36
C VAL A 162 -11.47 48.91 -23.82
N ARG A 163 -12.41 48.33 -24.58
CA ARG A 163 -13.06 49.00 -25.72
C ARG A 163 -14.37 48.30 -26.12
N GLY A 164 -15.48 48.99 -25.84
CA GLY A 164 -16.67 49.06 -26.71
C GLY A 164 -17.74 47.96 -26.59
N PRO A 165 -19.03 48.32 -26.47
CA PRO A 165 -20.13 47.37 -26.37
C PRO A 165 -20.53 46.84 -27.75
N GLY A 166 -20.75 45.53 -27.86
CA GLY A 166 -21.27 44.89 -29.06
C GLY A 166 -21.91 43.57 -28.72
N ASP A 167 -23.23 43.52 -28.86
CA ASP A 167 -24.08 42.35 -28.67
C ASP A 167 -23.58 41.08 -29.36
N LYS A 168 -23.66 39.95 -28.65
CA LYS A 168 -24.28 38.67 -29.08
C LYS A 168 -24.01 37.56 -28.06
N LYS A 169 -25.09 36.93 -27.57
CA LYS A 169 -25.05 35.64 -26.85
C LYS A 169 -24.65 34.51 -27.82
N PRO A 170 -23.96 33.47 -27.33
CA PRO A 170 -24.33 32.11 -27.73
C PRO A 170 -24.44 31.13 -26.54
N GLN A 171 -25.65 30.59 -26.40
CA GLN A 171 -26.03 29.19 -26.26
C GLN A 171 -25.05 28.21 -25.57
N LEU A 172 -25.47 27.73 -24.41
CA LEU A 172 -24.88 26.64 -23.63
C LEU A 172 -25.44 25.31 -24.13
N ASP A 173 -24.67 24.56 -24.92
CA ASP A 173 -25.00 23.17 -25.25
C ASP A 173 -24.45 22.24 -24.16
N ARG A 174 -25.39 21.65 -23.40
CA ARG A 174 -25.16 20.50 -22.53
C ARG A 174 -24.79 19.30 -23.38
N ILE A 175 -23.62 18.72 -23.12
CA ILE A 175 -23.31 17.33 -23.50
C ILE A 175 -23.29 16.52 -22.21
N ASP A 176 -24.39 15.81 -21.94
CA ASP A 176 -24.46 14.76 -20.92
C ASP A 176 -23.71 13.53 -21.44
N MET A 177 -22.45 13.35 -21.05
CA MET A 177 -21.73 12.09 -21.30
C MET A 177 -21.94 11.13 -20.12
N LYS A 178 -22.92 10.24 -20.30
CA LYS A 178 -23.30 9.18 -19.37
C LYS A 178 -22.24 8.05 -19.44
N ILE A 179 -21.24 8.08 -18.56
CA ILE A 179 -20.32 6.94 -18.41
C ILE A 179 -21.01 5.87 -17.55
N SER A 180 -21.33 4.75 -18.20
CA SER A 180 -21.91 3.56 -17.57
C SER A 180 -20.86 2.87 -16.70
N SER A 181 -20.93 3.05 -15.38
CA SER A 181 -20.20 2.26 -14.39
C SER A 181 -20.78 0.85 -14.29
N ARG A 182 -20.33 -0.06 -15.16
CA ARG A 182 -20.48 -1.50 -14.98
C ARG A 182 -19.12 -2.16 -15.09
N LEU A 183 -18.46 -2.35 -13.94
CA LEU A 183 -17.57 -3.46 -13.60
C LEU A 183 -16.88 -3.15 -12.26
N ILE A 184 -17.63 -3.29 -11.17
CA ILE A 184 -17.04 -3.64 -9.87
C ILE A 184 -17.50 -5.06 -9.60
N GLY A 185 -16.87 -6.02 -10.28
CA GLY A 185 -16.89 -7.41 -9.89
C GLY A 185 -15.89 -7.55 -8.75
N SER A 186 -16.40 -7.94 -7.58
CA SER A 186 -15.66 -8.37 -6.40
C SER A 186 -14.40 -9.17 -6.74
N VAL A 187 -13.23 -8.60 -6.47
CA VAL A 187 -12.01 -9.39 -6.34
C VAL A 187 -12.08 -10.06 -4.97
N ASP A 188 -12.50 -11.32 -4.95
CA ASP A 188 -12.36 -12.19 -3.79
C ASP A 188 -10.87 -12.39 -3.51
N ILE A 189 -10.32 -11.63 -2.56
CA ILE A 189 -8.99 -11.87 -2.01
C ILE A 189 -9.12 -13.08 -1.08
N SER A 190 -8.72 -14.23 -1.60
CA SER A 190 -8.73 -15.51 -0.88
C SER A 190 -7.92 -15.40 0.41
N PHE A 191 -8.55 -15.78 1.52
CA PHE A 191 -7.95 -15.84 2.85
C PHE A 191 -6.83 -16.87 2.88
N CYS A 192 -5.67 -16.50 3.41
CA CYS A 192 -4.71 -17.46 3.95
C CYS A 192 -5.40 -18.26 5.06
N THR A 193 -5.80 -19.48 4.75
CA THR A 193 -6.16 -20.48 5.78
C THR A 193 -4.91 -21.30 6.08
N PRO A 194 -4.56 -21.51 7.36
CA PRO A 194 -3.50 -22.45 7.71
C PRO A 194 -4.00 -23.86 7.43
N TYR A 195 -3.36 -24.54 6.48
CA TYR A 195 -3.59 -25.95 6.18
C TYR A 195 -3.06 -26.79 7.35
N SER A 196 -3.94 -27.29 8.22
CA SER A 196 -3.60 -28.31 9.22
C SER A 196 -3.82 -29.72 8.62
N PRO A 197 -2.80 -30.59 8.55
CA PRO A 197 -2.91 -31.88 7.88
C PRO A 197 -3.39 -32.97 8.84
N THR A 198 -4.61 -32.89 9.37
CA THR A 198 -5.26 -34.05 10.02
C THR A 198 -6.78 -33.95 9.94
N ARG A 199 -7.39 -34.48 8.87
CA ARG A 199 -8.67 -35.22 8.85
C ARG A 199 -9.11 -35.47 7.40
N GLY A 200 -9.40 -36.74 7.10
CA GLY A 200 -9.93 -37.22 5.82
C GLY A 200 -11.38 -36.77 5.51
N PRO A 201 -11.95 -37.22 4.38
CA PRO A 201 -12.72 -36.36 3.50
C PRO A 201 -14.20 -36.25 3.88
N ARG A 202 -14.77 -35.03 3.78
CA ARG A 202 -16.21 -34.82 3.64
C ARG A 202 -16.52 -33.89 2.47
N VAL A 203 -16.84 -34.54 1.35
CA VAL A 203 -17.93 -34.26 0.41
C VAL A 203 -18.15 -32.80 0.01
N GLN A 204 -17.75 -32.49 -1.23
CA GLN A 204 -18.26 -31.39 -2.06
C GLN A 204 -19.79 -31.34 -2.06
N LYS A 205 -20.36 -30.16 -1.84
CA LYS A 205 -21.68 -29.83 -2.38
C LYS A 205 -21.64 -28.44 -3.02
N LEU A 206 -21.49 -28.48 -4.34
CA LEU A 206 -21.83 -27.44 -5.30
C LEU A 206 -23.26 -26.95 -5.03
N MET A 207 -23.47 -25.63 -4.96
CA MET A 207 -24.78 -25.03 -5.25
C MET A 207 -24.58 -23.77 -6.09
N SER A 208 -24.82 -23.96 -7.38
CA SER A 208 -25.21 -22.95 -8.37
C SER A 208 -26.60 -22.41 -8.03
N SER A 209 -26.83 -21.09 -8.19
CA SER A 209 -28.13 -20.36 -8.23
C SER A 209 -27.94 -18.95 -7.63
N HIS A 210 -28.37 -17.81 -8.18
CA HIS A 210 -29.19 -17.48 -9.35
C HIS A 210 -28.91 -16.00 -9.71
N TYR A 211 -28.80 -15.71 -11.01
CA TYR A 211 -29.13 -14.40 -11.59
C TYR A 211 -30.65 -14.17 -11.51
N LYS A 212 -31.11 -12.96 -11.16
CA LYS A 212 -32.35 -12.38 -11.72
C LYS A 212 -32.46 -10.87 -11.48
N ALA A 213 -32.62 -10.18 -12.62
CA ALA A 213 -33.17 -8.85 -12.93
C ALA A 213 -32.53 -7.61 -12.30
#